data_AF-A0A972QIW5-F1
#
_entry.id   AF-A0A972QIW5-F1
#
_cell.length_a   1.000
_cell.length_b   1.000
_cell.length_c   1.000
_cell.angle_alpha   90.00
_cell.angle_beta   90.00
_cell.angle_gamma   90.00
#
_symmetry.space_group_name_H-M   'P 1'
#
loop_
_entity.id
_entity.type
_entity.pdbx_description
1 polymer ?
#
loop_
_entity_poly.entity_id
_entity_poly.type
_entity_poly.pdbx_seq_one_letter_code
_entity_poly.pdbx_strand_id
1 'polypeptide(L)'
;MSKAAVLNLIRKIVQWLLLAVTVLFLVTGFGISEFRVVETITFGWLTKSWALKLHDNLWIPFIVLLALHVLLPFVFKRKVKEV
;
A
#
# COMPACT_ATOMS: atom_id res chain seq x y z
N MET A 1 -16.29 22.49 4.16
CA MET A 1 -15.39 21.57 4.89
C MET A 1 -14.08 22.30 5.16
N SER A 2 -13.51 22.26 6.37
CA SER A 2 -12.27 22.99 6.68
C SER A 2 -11.05 22.34 6.01
N LYS A 3 -10.03 23.12 5.64
CA LYS A 3 -8.78 22.60 5.03
C LYS A 3 -8.13 21.51 5.90
N ALA A 4 -8.20 21.66 7.22
CA ALA A 4 -7.71 20.68 8.18
C ALA A 4 -8.49 19.34 8.12
N ALA A 5 -9.82 19.38 7.96
CA ALA A 5 -10.63 18.17 7.83
C ALA A 5 -10.32 17.39 6.54
N VAL A 6 -10.14 18.10 5.42
CA VAL A 6 -9.73 17.51 4.14
C VAL A 6 -8.37 16.80 4.28
N LEU A 7 -7.41 17.44 4.95
CA LEU A 7 -6.09 16.88 5.17
C LEU A 7 -6.08 15.62 6.02
N ASN A 8 -6.85 15.63 7.11
CA ASN A 8 -7.01 14.45 7.96
C ASN A 8 -7.67 13.30 7.21
N LEU A 9 -8.63 13.60 6.32
CA LEU A 9 -9.26 12.61 5.46
C LEU A 9 -8.25 12.00 4.47
N ILE A 10 -7.47 12.84 3.77
CA ILE A 10 -6.41 12.38 2.85
C ILE A 10 -5.41 11.48 3.58
N ARG A 11 -4.95 11.89 4.76
CA ARG A 11 -4.01 11.08 5.57
C ARG A 11 -4.59 9.70 5.90
N LYS A 12 -5.85 9.64 6.34
CA LYS A 12 -6.53 8.36 6.63
C LYS A 12 -6.65 7.50 5.38
N ILE A 13 -7.02 8.09 4.24
CA ILE A 13 -7.12 7.37 2.96
C ILE A 13 -5.77 6.78 2.56
N VAL A 14 -4.69 7.58 2.58
CA VAL A 14 -3.34 7.09 2.26
C VAL A 14 -2.92 5.96 3.21
N GLN A 15 -3.23 6.06 4.51
CA GLN A 15 -2.93 5.01 5.48
C GLN A 15 -3.66 3.69 5.18
N TRP A 16 -4.97 3.75 4.92
CA TRP A 16 -5.76 2.55 4.62
C TRP A 16 -5.39 1.93 3.27
N LEU A 17 -5.13 2.77 2.25
CA LEU A 17 -4.66 2.30 0.95
C LEU A 17 -3.27 1.65 1.07
N LEU A 18 -2.34 2.29 1.77
CA LEU A 18 -1.01 1.72 1.98
C LEU A 18 -1.10 0.38 2.72
N LEU A 19 -1.95 0.27 3.75
CA LEU A 19 -2.17 -0.99 4.46
C LEU A 19 -2.68 -2.08 3.51
N ALA A 20 -3.72 -1.78 2.72
CA ALA A 20 -4.29 -2.74 1.77
C ALA A 20 -3.26 -3.19 0.72
N VAL A 21 -2.50 -2.25 0.15
CA VAL A 21 -1.45 -2.55 -0.83
C VAL A 21 -0.31 -3.35 -0.19
N THR A 22 0.06 -3.05 1.06
CA THR A 22 1.08 -3.81 1.79
C THR A 22 0.66 -5.27 1.96
N VAL A 23 -0.58 -5.51 2.40
CA VAL A 23 -1.12 -6.86 2.57
C VAL A 23 -1.12 -7.62 1.24
N LEU A 24 -1.60 -6.98 0.17
CA LEU A 24 -1.59 -7.57 -1.19
C LEU A 24 -0.17 -7.88 -1.67
N PHE A 25 0.79 -6.97 -1.44
CA PHE A 25 2.18 -7.15 -1.82
C PHE A 25 2.83 -8.33 -1.10
N LEU A 26 2.53 -8.49 0.19
CA LEU A 26 3.00 -9.63 1.00
C LEU A 26 2.35 -10.95 0.57
N VAL A 27 1.03 -10.98 0.36
CA VAL A 27 0.32 -12.19 -0.08
C VAL A 27 0.79 -12.63 -1.46
N THR A 28 1.00 -11.69 -2.38
CA THR A 28 1.52 -12.00 -3.72
C THR A 28 2.99 -12.43 -3.67
N GLY A 29 3.83 -11.79 -2.86
CA GLY A 29 5.21 -12.23 -2.62
C GLY A 29 5.27 -13.65 -2.06
N PHE A 30 4.42 -13.96 -1.09
CA PHE A 30 4.28 -15.30 -0.53
C PHE A 30 3.75 -16.31 -1.55
N GLY A 31 2.82 -15.89 -2.43
CA GLY A 31 2.33 -16.68 -3.56
C GLY A 31 3.39 -16.97 -4.63
N ILE A 32 4.47 -16.19 -4.69
CA ILE A 32 5.61 -16.46 -5.58
C ILE A 32 6.56 -17.49 -4.95
N SER A 33 6.87 -17.33 -3.65
CA SER A 33 7.80 -18.22 -2.93
C SER A 33 7.19 -19.59 -2.63
N GLU A 34 5.99 -19.61 -2.06
CA GLU A 34 5.28 -20.80 -1.59
C GLU A 34 4.00 -21.07 -2.41
N PHE A 35 4.15 -21.04 -3.73
CA PHE A 35 3.01 -21.10 -4.65
C PHE A 35 2.11 -22.32 -4.45
N ARG A 36 2.65 -23.49 -4.08
CA ARG A 36 1.84 -24.71 -3.86
C ARG A 36 0.88 -24.57 -2.68
N VAL A 37 1.33 -23.95 -1.59
CA VAL A 37 0.51 -23.71 -0.41
C VAL A 37 -0.54 -22.66 -0.75
N VAL A 38 -0.11 -21.54 -1.34
CA VAL A 38 -0.98 -20.41 -1.67
C VAL A 38 -2.04 -20.77 -2.71
N GLU A 39 -1.68 -21.52 -3.74
CA GLU A 39 -2.59 -21.99 -4.77
C GLU A 39 -3.63 -22.96 -4.19
N THR A 40 -3.23 -23.82 -3.24
CA THR A 40 -4.16 -24.73 -2.55
C THR A 40 -5.16 -23.96 -1.67
N ILE A 41 -4.70 -23.03 -0.83
CA ILE A 41 -5.58 -22.25 0.07
C ILE A 41 -6.47 -21.25 -0.69
N THR A 42 -6.04 -20.82 -1.89
CA THR A 42 -6.83 -19.94 -2.76
C THR A 42 -7.66 -20.72 -3.78
N PHE A 43 -7.73 -22.05 -3.68
CA PHE A 43 -8.47 -22.91 -4.61
C PHE A 43 -8.08 -22.67 -6.10
N GLY A 44 -6.82 -22.34 -6.35
CA GLY A 44 -6.28 -22.07 -7.68
C GLY A 44 -6.48 -20.62 -8.17
N TRP A 45 -7.09 -19.73 -7.39
CA TRP A 45 -7.25 -18.33 -7.81
C TRP A 45 -5.92 -17.58 -7.92
N LEU A 46 -5.00 -17.80 -6.98
CA LEU A 46 -3.69 -17.15 -6.96
C LEU A 46 -2.60 -18.13 -7.38
N THR A 47 -2.55 -18.42 -8.68
CA THR A 47 -1.43 -19.18 -9.27
C THR A 47 -0.12 -18.39 -9.22
N LYS A 48 1.02 -19.08 -9.30
CA LYS A 48 2.35 -18.43 -9.30
C LYS A 48 2.49 -17.32 -10.34
N SER A 49 1.99 -17.55 -11.56
CA SER A 49 2.10 -16.58 -12.67
C SER A 49 1.27 -15.32 -12.41
N TRP A 50 0.08 -15.49 -11.83
CA TRP A 50 -0.77 -14.38 -11.40
C TRP A 50 -0.19 -13.63 -10.21
N ALA A 51 0.36 -14.34 -9.22
CA ALA A 51 1.04 -13.75 -8.08
C ALA A 51 2.21 -12.86 -8.52
N LEU A 52 3.05 -13.34 -9.47
CA LEU A 52 4.14 -12.57 -10.04
C LEU A 52 3.66 -11.30 -10.75
N LYS A 53 2.68 -11.43 -11.66
CA LYS A 53 2.12 -10.26 -12.37
C LYS A 53 1.54 -9.21 -11.42
N LEU A 54 0.83 -9.64 -10.38
CA LEU A 54 0.27 -8.73 -9.39
C LEU A 54 1.38 -8.06 -8.57
N HIS A 55 2.37 -8.81 -8.12
CA HIS A 55 3.49 -8.29 -7.34
C HIS A 55 4.31 -7.26 -8.14
N ASP A 56 4.60 -7.55 -9.41
CA ASP A 56 5.31 -6.67 -10.33
C ASP A 56 4.51 -5.40 -10.68
N ASN A 57 3.18 -5.42 -10.58
CA ASN A 57 2.37 -4.21 -10.74
C ASN A 57 2.18 -3.44 -9.42
N LEU A 58 2.33 -4.10 -8.27
CA LEU A 58 2.07 -3.52 -6.94
C LEU A 58 3.27 -2.74 -6.39
N TRP A 59 4.50 -2.96 -6.85
CA TRP A 59 5.67 -2.25 -6.29
C TRP A 59 5.61 -0.73 -6.54
N ILE A 60 5.18 -0.28 -7.72
CA ILE A 60 5.03 1.15 -8.04
C ILE A 60 4.01 1.82 -7.10
N PRO A 61 2.74 1.36 -7.02
CA PRO A 61 1.75 1.98 -6.15
C PRO A 61 2.14 1.86 -4.67
N PHE A 62 2.82 0.79 -4.27
CA PHE A 62 3.35 0.66 -2.90
C PHE A 62 4.36 1.76 -2.58
N ILE A 63 5.38 1.97 -3.43
CA ILE A 63 6.40 3.01 -3.21
C ILE A 63 5.76 4.41 -3.21
N VAL A 64 4.83 4.69 -4.12
CA VAL A 64 4.14 5.99 -4.18
C VAL A 64 3.34 6.24 -2.91
N LEU A 65 2.55 5.27 -2.45
CA LEU A 65 1.76 5.40 -1.22
C LEU A 65 2.65 5.52 0.01
N LEU A 66 3.77 4.79 0.07
CA LEU A 66 4.74 4.87 1.15
C LEU A 66 5.38 6.25 1.21
N ALA A 67 5.82 6.79 0.06
CA ALA A 67 6.36 8.14 -0.04
C ALA A 67 5.32 9.18 0.42
N LEU A 68 4.07 9.09 -0.03
CA LEU A 68 3.00 9.97 0.43
C LEU A 68 2.78 9.88 1.94
N HIS A 69 2.76 8.66 2.49
CA HIS A 69 2.58 8.43 3.92
C HIS A 69 3.68 9.09 4.76
N VAL A 70 4.93 9.00 4.32
CA VAL A 70 6.09 9.58 5.02
C VAL A 70 6.16 11.10 4.82
N LEU A 71 5.92 11.61 3.61
CA LEU A 71 6.09 13.02 3.29
C LEU A 71 4.95 13.91 3.79
N LEU A 72 3.70 13.41 3.82
CA LEU A 72 2.53 14.15 4.34
C LEU A 72 2.80 14.78 5.72
N PRO A 73 3.19 14.06 6.77
CA PRO A 73 3.44 14.67 8.08
C PRO A 73 4.62 15.66 8.08
N PHE A 74 5.65 15.45 7.24
CA PHE A 74 6.82 16.32 7.16
C PHE A 74 6.52 17.68 6.52
N VAL A 75 5.76 17.69 5.41
CA VAL A 75 5.38 18.93 4.72
C VAL A 75 4.49 19.81 5.62
N PHE A 76 3.65 19.19 6.45
CA PHE A 76 2.72 19.92 7.32
C PHE A 76 3.32 20.41 8.63
N LYS A 77 4.28 19.68 9.23
CA LYS A 77 5.00 20.18 10.42
C LYS A 77 5.83 21.43 10.14
N ARG A 78 6.33 21.60 8.91
CA ARG A 78 7.17 22.75 8.54
C ARG A 78 6.42 24.08 8.56
N LYS A 79 5.11 24.09 8.30
CA LYS A 79 4.28 25.31 8.29
C LYS A 79 3.94 25.90 9.67
N VAL A 80 4.13 25.15 10.76
CA VAL A 80 3.78 25.59 12.12
C VAL A 80 4.98 26.20 12.86
N LYS A 81 6.21 25.99 12.35
CA LYS A 81 7.43 26.45 13.01
C LYS A 81 7.95 27.82 12.51
N GLU A 82 7.26 28.44 11.57
CA GLU A 82 7.61 29.75 10.99
C GLU A 82 6.62 30.88 11.36
N VAL A 83 5.80 30.70 12.41
CA VAL A 83 4.94 31.75 12.99
C VAL A 83 5.33 31.97 14.44
#